data_AF-A0A117L168-F1
#
_entry.id   AF-A0A117L168-F1
#
_cell.length_a   1.000
_cell.length_b   1.000
_cell.length_c   1.000
_cell.angle_alpha   90.00
_cell.angle_beta   90.00
_cell.angle_gamma   90.00
#
_symmetry.space_group_name_H-M   'P 1'
#
loop_
_entity.id
_entity.type
_entity.pdbx_description
1 polymer ?
#
loop_
_entity_poly.entity_id
_entity_poly.type
_entity_poly.pdbx_seq_one_letter_code
_entity_poly.pdbx_strand_id
1 'polypeptide(L)'
;MKTEIKRFKITKGDERVKVAWKLIREIAKFSHSGPFWKFLEENFGIKEKDVKEIMRFLEEAGELELHRSIDGKRLYVSTLKDIKDNPIKLDRWLK
;
A
#
# COMPACT_ATOMS: atom_id res chain seq x y z
N MET A 1 -3.85 6.44 11.07
CA MET A 1 -2.93 6.15 9.93
C MET A 1 -1.43 6.34 10.23
N LYS A 2 -0.95 7.50 10.74
CA LYS A 2 0.46 7.67 11.13
C LYS A 2 0.95 6.66 12.17
N THR A 3 0.10 6.36 13.17
CA THR A 3 0.39 5.40 14.24
C THR A 3 0.59 3.98 13.69
N GLU A 4 -0.17 3.63 12.65
CA GLU A 4 -0.14 2.34 11.99
C GLU A 4 1.11 2.19 11.12
N ILE A 5 1.60 3.27 10.49
CA ILE A 5 2.93 3.28 9.85
C ILE A 5 4.04 3.06 10.88
N LYS A 6 3.96 3.71 12.04
CA LYS A 6 4.92 3.44 13.13
C LYS A 6 4.85 1.98 13.58
N ARG A 7 3.63 1.43 13.72
CA ARG A 7 3.43 0.01 14.04
C ARG A 7 4.08 -0.89 13.00
N PHE A 8 3.85 -0.65 11.70
CA PHE A 8 4.49 -1.39 10.60
C PHE A 8 6.02 -1.44 10.72
N LYS A 9 6.65 -0.34 11.13
CA LYS A 9 8.11 -0.25 11.29
C LYS A 9 8.66 -1.06 12.47
N ILE A 10 7.82 -1.38 13.46
CA ILE A 10 8.23 -2.07 14.70
C ILE A 10 7.81 -3.55 14.68
N THR A 11 6.70 -3.88 14.02
CA THR A 11 6.20 -5.27 13.89
C THR A 11 7.11 -6.13 13.01
N LYS A 12 7.22 -7.42 13.33
CA LYS A 12 8.02 -8.43 12.61
C LYS A 12 7.16 -9.65 12.27
N GLY A 13 7.65 -10.47 11.33
CA GLY A 13 6.96 -11.68 10.88
C GLY A 13 5.59 -11.41 10.25
N ASP A 14 4.68 -12.38 10.35
CA ASP A 14 3.37 -12.35 9.69
C ASP A 14 2.48 -11.17 10.14
N GLU A 15 2.65 -10.71 11.38
CA GLU A 15 1.93 -9.54 11.88
C GLU A 15 2.30 -8.27 11.09
N ARG A 16 3.55 -8.19 10.60
CA ARG A 16 3.98 -7.07 9.75
C ARG A 16 3.24 -7.06 8.42
N VAL A 17 2.96 -8.22 7.83
CA VAL A 17 2.17 -8.39 6.61
C VAL A 17 0.73 -7.94 6.83
N LYS A 18 0.10 -8.36 7.93
CA LYS A 18 -1.27 -7.95 8.28
C LYS A 18 -1.38 -6.42 8.45
N VAL A 19 -0.43 -5.82 9.15
CA VAL A 19 -0.39 -4.36 9.35
C VAL A 19 -0.16 -3.62 8.04
N ALA A 20 0.74 -4.13 7.19
CA ALA A 20 1.00 -3.58 5.86
C ALA A 20 -0.27 -3.61 4.99
N TRP A 21 -0.96 -4.74 4.92
CA TRP A 21 -2.21 -4.85 4.16
C TRP A 21 -3.30 -3.91 4.68
N LYS A 22 -3.46 -3.81 6.00
CA LYS A 22 -4.41 -2.87 6.60
C LYS A 22 -4.13 -1.43 6.15
N LEU A 23 -2.87 -1.01 6.18
CA LEU A 23 -2.47 0.32 5.72
C LEU A 23 -2.77 0.54 4.24
N ILE A 24 -2.38 -0.41 3.38
CA ILE A 24 -2.57 -0.31 1.94
C ILE A 24 -4.05 -0.25 1.57
N ARG A 25 -4.91 -1.04 2.24
CA ARG A 25 -6.36 -0.99 2.04
C ARG A 25 -6.96 0.37 2.37
N GLU A 26 -6.59 0.94 3.52
CA GLU A 26 -7.06 2.28 3.89
C GLU A 26 -6.56 3.35 2.92
N ILE A 27 -5.30 3.26 2.50
CA ILE A 27 -4.70 4.19 1.53
C ILE A 27 -5.38 4.07 0.15
N ALA A 28 -5.66 2.84 -0.30
CA ALA A 28 -6.24 2.56 -1.61
C ALA A 28 -7.64 3.18 -1.78
N LYS A 29 -8.42 3.35 -0.72
CA LYS A 29 -9.74 4.04 -0.77
C LYS A 29 -9.64 5.44 -1.40
N PHE A 30 -8.51 6.11 -1.19
CA PHE A 30 -8.24 7.46 -1.66
C PHE A 30 -7.45 7.51 -2.99
N SER A 31 -7.22 6.37 -3.65
CA SER A 31 -6.39 6.26 -4.87
C SER A 31 -6.87 7.09 -6.06
N HIS A 32 -8.13 7.54 -6.02
CA HIS A 32 -8.76 8.40 -7.03
C HIS A 32 -8.78 9.88 -6.64
N SER A 33 -8.43 10.23 -5.40
CA SER A 33 -8.29 11.62 -4.98
C SER A 33 -7.21 12.30 -5.83
N GLY A 34 -7.46 13.56 -6.21
CA GLY A 34 -6.49 14.42 -6.89
C GLY A 34 -5.15 14.49 -6.15
N PRO A 35 -4.12 15.10 -6.76
CA PRO A 35 -2.69 14.76 -6.57
C PRO A 35 -2.42 13.80 -5.40
N PHE A 36 -2.55 12.49 -5.65
CA PHE A 36 -2.72 11.47 -4.61
C PHE A 36 -1.73 11.58 -3.43
N TRP A 37 -0.45 11.78 -3.75
CA TRP A 37 0.60 11.90 -2.74
C TRP A 37 0.45 13.15 -1.87
N LYS A 38 0.09 14.28 -2.48
CA LYS A 38 -0.19 15.53 -1.77
C LYS A 38 -1.42 15.38 -0.88
N PHE A 39 -2.47 14.72 -1.38
CA PHE A 39 -3.65 14.41 -0.58
C PHE A 39 -3.31 13.59 0.67
N LEU A 40 -2.48 12.55 0.54
CA LEU A 40 -2.05 11.73 1.69
C LEU A 40 -1.20 12.52 2.70
N GLU A 41 -0.32 13.39 2.21
CA GLU A 41 0.51 14.22 3.07
C GLU A 41 -0.31 15.28 3.81
N GLU A 42 -1.23 15.97 3.14
CA GLU A 42 -2.04 17.03 3.77
C GLU A 42 -3.06 16.49 4.77
N ASN A 43 -3.73 15.37 4.43
CA ASN A 43 -4.84 14.85 5.26
C ASN A 43 -4.39 13.88 6.34
N PHE A 44 -3.32 13.12 6.09
CA PHE A 44 -2.86 12.08 7.01
C PHE A 44 -1.40 12.27 7.45
N GLY A 45 -0.67 13.22 6.85
CA GLY A 45 0.76 13.42 7.08
C GLY A 45 1.59 12.20 6.71
N ILE A 46 1.14 11.43 5.72
CA ILE A 46 1.84 10.24 5.23
C ILE A 46 2.66 10.63 4.01
N LYS A 47 3.94 10.30 4.04
CA LYS A 47 4.84 10.58 2.93
C LYS A 47 4.76 9.46 1.90
N GLU A 48 4.92 9.83 0.62
CA GLU A 48 5.00 8.91 -0.50
C GLU A 48 6.00 7.76 -0.25
N LYS A 49 7.17 8.08 0.33
CA LYS A 49 8.21 7.09 0.64
C LYS A 49 7.73 5.98 1.57
N ASP A 50 6.89 6.30 2.56
CA ASP A 50 6.43 5.33 3.55
C ASP A 50 5.45 4.35 2.89
N VAL A 51 4.57 4.85 2.02
CA VAL A 51 3.65 3.99 1.23
C VAL A 51 4.42 3.09 0.29
N LYS A 52 5.38 3.64 -0.46
CA LYS A 52 6.24 2.87 -1.37
C LYS A 52 7.07 1.81 -0.63
N GLU A 53 7.52 2.10 0.59
CA GLU A 53 8.20 1.13 1.45
C GLU A 53 7.27 -0.04 1.81
N ILE A 54 6.05 0.25 2.26
CA ILE A 54 5.07 -0.78 2.63
C ILE A 54 4.70 -1.65 1.42
N MET A 55 4.43 -1.04 0.26
CA MET A 55 4.08 -1.79 -0.95
C MET A 55 5.24 -2.65 -1.46
N ARG A 56 6.49 -2.17 -1.36
CA ARG A 56 7.67 -2.96 -1.70
C ARG A 56 7.86 -4.14 -0.76
N PHE A 57 7.65 -3.92 0.54
CA PHE A 57 7.68 -5.00 1.51
C PHE A 57 6.66 -6.10 1.19
N LEU A 58 5.43 -5.74 0.81
CA LEU A 58 4.42 -6.71 0.38
C LEU A 58 4.82 -7.42 -0.92
N GLU A 59 5.45 -6.71 -1.87
CA GLU A 59 6.00 -7.31 -3.10
C GLU A 59 7.11 -8.32 -2.80
N GLU A 60 8.05 -7.97 -1.91
CA GLU A 60 9.14 -8.85 -1.48
C GLU A 60 8.65 -10.07 -0.69
N ALA A 61 7.56 -9.92 0.06
CA ALA A 61 6.91 -11.02 0.78
C ALA A 61 6.07 -11.93 -0.12
N GLY A 62 5.93 -11.62 -1.41
CA GLY A 62 5.09 -12.38 -2.36
C GLY A 62 3.59 -12.13 -2.21
N GLU A 63 3.20 -11.11 -1.44
CA GLU A 63 1.81 -10.79 -1.13
C GLU A 63 1.16 -9.91 -2.20
N LEU A 64 1.95 -9.00 -2.80
CA LEU A 64 1.45 -7.99 -3.74
C LEU A 64 2.30 -7.95 -5.00
N GLU A 65 1.67 -8.00 -6.17
CA GLU A 65 2.37 -7.69 -7.41
C GLU A 65 2.19 -6.21 -7.78
N LEU A 66 3.29 -5.45 -7.84
CA LEU A 66 3.23 -4.06 -8.28
C LEU A 66 3.12 -4.01 -9.81
N HIS A 67 2.13 -3.27 -10.30
CA HIS A 67 2.05 -2.96 -11.73
C HIS A 67 3.35 -2.33 -12.21
N ARG A 68 3.75 -2.70 -13.43
CA ARG A 68 4.92 -2.17 -14.10
C ARG A 68 4.53 -1.47 -15.39
N SER A 69 5.18 -0.36 -15.71
CA SER A 69 5.13 0.21 -17.05
C SER A 69 6.01 -0.60 -18.02
N ILE A 70 5.90 -0.30 -19.31
CA ILE A 70 6.66 -0.95 -20.39
C ILE A 70 8.18 -0.85 -20.16
N ASP A 71 8.65 0.22 -19.53
CA ASP A 71 10.05 0.43 -19.14
C ASP A 71 10.44 -0.20 -17.78
N GLY A 72 9.56 -1.01 -17.18
CA GLY A 72 9.80 -1.73 -15.92
C GLY A 72 9.62 -0.92 -14.64
N LYS A 73 9.21 0.36 -14.72
CA LYS A 73 8.99 1.19 -13.53
C LYS A 73 7.74 0.77 -12.77
N ARG A 74 7.81 0.82 -11.44
CA ARG A 74 6.70 0.52 -10.53
C ARG A 74 5.61 1.59 -10.59
N LEU A 75 4.38 1.17 -10.82
CA LEU A 75 3.19 2.01 -10.90
C LEU A 75 2.35 1.90 -9.62
N TYR A 76 2.85 2.49 -8.55
CA TYR A 76 2.25 2.41 -7.21
C TYR A 76 0.78 2.88 -7.16
N VAL A 77 0.48 4.05 -7.72
CA VAL A 77 -0.88 4.60 -7.69
C VAL A 77 -1.84 3.76 -8.54
N SER A 78 -1.38 3.24 -9.69
CA SER A 78 -2.18 2.31 -10.51
C SER A 78 -2.49 1.03 -9.74
N THR A 79 -1.51 0.48 -9.03
CA THR A 79 -1.71 -0.71 -8.19
C THR A 79 -2.72 -0.44 -7.07
N LEU A 80 -2.65 0.73 -6.42
CA LEU A 80 -3.62 1.15 -5.40
C LEU A 80 -5.04 1.35 -5.94
N LYS A 81 -5.18 1.76 -7.21
CA LYS A 81 -6.48 1.81 -7.88
C LYS A 81 -7.03 0.40 -8.11
N ASP A 82 -6.22 -0.53 -8.63
CA ASP A 82 -6.66 -1.93 -8.80
C ASP A 82 -7.06 -2.56 -7.47
N ILE A 83 -6.31 -2.32 -6.39
CA ILE A 83 -6.66 -2.80 -5.04
C ILE A 83 -8.01 -2.26 -4.58
N LYS A 84 -8.31 -0.98 -4.85
CA LYS A 84 -9.59 -0.37 -4.50
C LYS A 84 -10.73 -0.98 -5.32
N ASP A 85 -10.52 -1.19 -6.61
CA ASP A 85 -11.55 -1.64 -7.55
C ASP A 85 -11.79 -3.15 -7.46
N ASN A 86 -10.78 -3.92 -7.04
CA ASN A 86 -10.80 -5.39 -6.93
C ASN A 86 -10.36 -5.89 -5.52
N PRO A 87 -11.12 -5.60 -4.46
CA PRO A 87 -10.76 -6.00 -3.09
C PRO A 87 -10.76 -7.53 -2.88
N ILE A 88 -11.39 -8.31 -3.77
CA ILE A 88 -11.51 -9.78 -3.66
C ILE A 88 -10.20 -10.51 -3.97
N LYS A 89 -9.35 -9.97 -4.87
CA LYS A 89 -8.03 -10.56 -5.18
C LYS A 89 -7.15 -10.70 -3.94
N LEU A 90 -7.54 -10.03 -2.85
CA LEU A 90 -6.80 -9.78 -1.64
C LEU A 90 -7.20 -10.71 -0.47
N ASP A 91 -8.46 -11.15 -0.38
CA ASP A 91 -8.90 -12.10 0.66
C ASP A 91 -8.37 -13.52 0.43
N ARG A 92 -7.90 -13.84 -0.78
CA ARG A 92 -7.23 -15.12 -1.05
C ARG A 92 -5.87 -15.29 -0.37
N TRP A 93 -5.23 -14.20 0.05
CA TRP A 93 -3.85 -14.22 0.54
C TRP A 93 -3.73 -14.11 2.07
N LEU A 94 -4.79 -13.68 2.77
CA LEU A 94 -4.85 -13.68 4.24
C LEU A 94 -5.30 -15.02 4.85
N LYS A 95 -5.33 -16.10 4.06
CA LYS A 95 -5.81 -17.43 4.48
C LYS A 95 -4.72 -18.27 5.12
#